data_AF-A0AA43HHZ0-F1
#
_entry.id   AF-A0AA43HHZ0-F1
#
_cell.length_a   1.000
_cell.length_b   1.000
_cell.length_c   1.000
_cell.angle_alpha   90.00
_cell.angle_beta   90.00
_cell.angle_gamma   90.00
#
_symmetry.space_group_name_H-M   'P 1'
#
loop_
_entity.id
_entity.type
_entity.pdbx_description
1 polymer ?
#
loop_
_entity_poly.entity_id
_entity_poly.type
_entity_poly.pdbx_seq_one_letter_code
_entity_poly.pdbx_strand_id
1 'polypeptide(L)'
;MEVEQFTSTRQKAIALFKSQPKGGKDIVSLDAIFISLCSLASAQPEATAAKQARTTARPGNQQPPAPWFIETLAALKGKGESITVARFLMFANRFPVKRMDQVNAARWLRDAGYIPRKTGGNLVFDL
;
A
#
# COMPACT_ATOMS: atom_id res chain seq x y z
N MET A 1 -1.76 -9.28 -22.60
CA MET A 1 -0.72 -8.66 -23.43
C MET A 1 -0.27 -9.69 -24.42
N GLU A 2 -0.43 -9.42 -25.71
CA GLU A 2 0.01 -10.31 -26.78
C GLU A 2 1.54 -10.34 -26.86
N VAL A 3 2.11 -11.47 -27.31
CA VAL A 3 3.56 -11.71 -27.34
C VAL A 3 4.30 -10.66 -28.21
N GLU A 4 3.67 -10.22 -29.28
CA GLU A 4 4.20 -9.18 -30.17
C GLU A 4 4.23 -7.80 -29.49
N GLN A 5 3.18 -7.46 -28.73
CA GLN A 5 3.12 -6.22 -27.95
C GLN A 5 4.16 -6.20 -26.84
N PHE A 6 4.37 -7.32 -26.15
CA PHE A 6 5.43 -7.45 -25.16
C PHE A 6 6.81 -7.23 -25.78
N THR A 7 7.08 -7.86 -26.92
CA THR A 7 8.38 -7.77 -27.60
C THR A 7 8.66 -6.35 -28.11
N SER A 8 7.66 -5.70 -28.71
CA SER A 8 7.74 -4.30 -29.15
C SER A 8 7.96 -3.35 -27.98
N THR A 9 7.23 -3.54 -26.87
CA THR A 9 7.36 -2.72 -25.65
C THR A 9 8.74 -2.86 -25.03
N ARG A 10 9.27 -4.09 -25.01
CA ARG A 10 10.61 -4.39 -24.50
C ARG A 10 11.70 -3.70 -25.31
N GLN A 11 11.61 -3.73 -26.65
CA GLN A 11 12.57 -3.06 -27.52
C GLN A 11 12.55 -1.54 -27.32
N LYS A 12 11.36 -0.94 -27.17
CA LYS A 12 11.21 0.49 -26.85
C LYS A 12 11.83 0.85 -25.50
N ALA A 13 11.63 0.03 -24.46
CA ALA A 13 12.23 0.25 -23.15
C ALA A 13 13.76 0.25 -23.21
N ILE A 14 14.35 -0.69 -23.96
CA ILE A 14 15.80 -0.79 -24.14
C ILE A 14 16.36 0.44 -24.87
N ALA A 15 15.67 0.91 -25.91
CA ALA A 15 16.08 2.10 -26.66
C ALA A 15 16.08 3.35 -25.76
N LEU A 16 15.00 3.55 -25.00
CA LEU A 16 14.87 4.66 -24.05
C LEU A 16 15.96 4.59 -22.97
N PHE A 17 16.19 3.40 -22.41
CA PHE A 17 17.23 3.21 -21.40
C PHE A 17 18.62 3.59 -21.92
N LYS A 18 18.96 3.17 -23.15
CA LYS A 18 20.24 3.48 -23.80
C LYS A 18 20.39 4.95 -24.20
N SER A 19 19.30 5.67 -24.41
CA SER A 19 19.30 7.09 -24.75
C SER A 19 19.55 8.01 -23.55
N GLN A 20 19.54 7.47 -22.32
CA GLN A 20 19.78 8.26 -21.12
C GLN A 20 21.23 8.77 -21.04
N PRO A 21 21.44 9.99 -20.53
CA PRO A 21 22.78 10.55 -20.37
C PRO A 21 23.60 9.70 -19.39
N LYS A 22 24.73 9.18 -19.86
CA LYS A 22 25.65 8.39 -19.04
C LYS A 22 26.28 9.30 -17.98
N GLY A 23 26.04 8.99 -16.71
CA GLY A 23 26.60 9.73 -15.57
C GLY A 23 25.67 10.76 -14.92
N GLY A 24 24.41 10.85 -15.36
CA GLY A 24 23.39 11.60 -14.62
C GLY A 24 23.08 10.94 -13.27
N LYS A 25 22.86 11.73 -12.22
CA LYS A 25 22.42 11.21 -10.91
C LYS A 25 21.04 10.54 -10.97
N ASP A 26 20.26 10.83 -12.02
CA ASP A 26 18.87 10.41 -12.19
C ASP A 26 18.70 9.44 -13.37
N ILE A 27 19.49 8.36 -13.42
CA ILE A 27 19.26 7.29 -14.41
C ILE A 27 18.05 6.47 -13.95
N VAL A 28 17.03 6.41 -14.81
CA VAL A 28 15.85 5.57 -14.63
C VAL A 28 16.20 4.13 -15.01
N SER A 29 15.85 3.17 -14.17
CA SER A 29 16.12 1.75 -14.45
C SER A 29 15.32 1.26 -15.66
N LEU A 30 15.87 0.27 -16.37
CA LEU A 30 15.19 -0.37 -17.50
C LEU A 30 13.82 -0.94 -17.11
N ASP A 31 13.73 -1.54 -15.93
CA ASP A 31 12.48 -2.10 -15.40
C ASP A 31 11.43 -1.02 -15.15
N ALA A 32 11.82 0.13 -14.60
CA ALA A 32 10.90 1.24 -14.38
C ALA A 32 10.35 1.81 -15.70
N ILE A 33 11.21 1.93 -16.71
CA ILE A 33 10.81 2.34 -18.07
C ILE A 33 9.84 1.33 -18.67
N PHE A 34 10.15 0.03 -18.57
CA PHE A 34 9.32 -1.04 -19.12
C PHE A 34 7.93 -1.10 -18.46
N ILE A 35 7.86 -1.04 -17.12
CA ILE A 35 6.59 -1.01 -16.37
C ILE A 35 5.75 0.21 -16.75
N SER A 36 6.37 1.37 -16.94
CA SER A 36 5.68 2.58 -17.37
C SER A 36 5.07 2.44 -18.76
N LEU A 37 5.82 1.87 -19.72
CA LEU A 37 5.31 1.63 -21.08
C LEU A 37 4.18 0.59 -21.11
N CYS A 38 4.28 -0.48 -20.32
CA CYS A 38 3.19 -1.46 -20.18
C CYS A 38 1.92 -0.82 -19.58
N SER A 39 2.09 0.10 -18.63
CA SER A 39 0.97 0.83 -18.01
C SER A 39 0.28 1.76 -19.02
N LEU A 40 1.06 2.44 -19.88
CA LEU A 40 0.54 3.29 -20.95
C LEU A 40 -0.16 2.48 -22.05
N ALA A 41 0.39 1.34 -22.45
CA ALA A 41 -0.21 0.47 -23.47
C ALA A 41 -1.54 -0.15 -23.01
N SER A 42 -1.73 -0.31 -21.70
CA SER A 42 -2.97 -0.82 -21.10
C SER A 42 -4.06 0.24 -20.96
N ALA A 43 -3.76 1.51 -21.28
CA ALA A 43 -4.70 2.63 -21.24
C ALA A 43 -5.18 2.97 -22.66
N GLN A 44 -6.25 2.34 -23.13
CA GLN A 44 -7.05 2.79 -24.28
C GLN A 44 -8.34 3.50 -23.80
N PRO A 45 -8.98 4.35 -24.63
CA PRO A 45 -9.41 5.68 -24.24
C PRO A 45 -10.94 5.77 -24.14
N GLU A 46 -11.47 5.77 -22.93
CA GLU A 46 -12.81 6.28 -22.65
C GLU A 46 -12.67 7.31 -21.53
N ALA A 47 -13.09 8.54 -21.85
CA ALA A 47 -13.33 9.66 -20.95
C ALA A 47 -12.13 10.25 -20.16
N THR A 48 -11.64 11.38 -20.68
CA THR A 48 -11.33 12.63 -19.94
C THR A 48 -10.60 12.52 -18.58
N ALA A 49 -9.37 13.04 -18.55
CA ALA A 49 -8.69 13.55 -17.36
C ALA A 49 -8.28 12.54 -16.28
N ALA A 50 -7.48 11.52 -16.63
CA ALA A 50 -6.70 10.77 -15.64
C ALA A 50 -5.38 11.50 -15.32
N LYS A 51 -5.51 12.64 -14.62
CA LYS A 51 -4.56 13.10 -13.60
C LYS A 51 -4.07 11.85 -12.87
N GLN A 52 -2.76 11.58 -12.84
CA GLN A 52 -2.09 10.50 -12.12
C GLN A 52 -3.09 9.59 -11.40
N ALA A 53 -3.33 8.38 -11.89
CA ALA A 53 -3.91 7.35 -11.06
C ALA A 53 -2.89 7.04 -9.95
N ARG A 54 -2.81 7.92 -8.93
CA ARG A 54 -2.98 7.52 -7.55
C ARG A 54 -3.98 6.40 -7.67
N THR A 55 -3.54 5.16 -7.42
CA THR A 55 -4.46 4.10 -7.04
C THR A 55 -5.48 4.81 -6.19
N THR A 56 -6.70 4.96 -6.71
CA THR A 56 -7.80 5.36 -5.88
C THR A 56 -7.72 4.28 -4.83
N ALA A 57 -7.22 4.65 -3.65
CA ALA A 57 -7.39 3.85 -2.47
C ALA A 57 -8.89 3.66 -2.48
N ARG A 58 -9.32 2.47 -2.96
CA ARG A 58 -10.71 2.04 -3.09
C ARG A 58 -11.44 2.75 -1.99
N PRO A 59 -12.42 3.64 -2.28
CA PRO A 59 -12.88 4.64 -1.33
C PRO A 59 -13.02 3.92 -0.01
N GLY A 60 -12.10 4.21 0.90
CA GLY A 60 -11.95 3.51 2.16
C GLY A 60 -13.11 3.87 3.08
N ASN A 61 -14.23 4.31 2.53
CA ASN A 61 -15.45 4.50 3.24
C ASN A 61 -15.89 3.13 3.74
N GLN A 62 -15.67 2.93 5.04
CA GLN A 62 -16.57 2.18 5.90
C GLN A 62 -16.62 0.68 5.65
N GLN A 63 -15.49 -0.03 5.56
CA GLN A 63 -15.56 -1.39 6.09
C GLN A 63 -15.54 -1.25 7.61
N PRO A 64 -16.65 -1.53 8.31
CA PRO A 64 -16.68 -1.41 9.77
C PRO A 64 -15.56 -2.28 10.34
N PRO A 65 -14.97 -1.88 11.49
CA PRO A 65 -14.05 -2.75 12.20
C PRO A 65 -14.70 -4.11 12.37
N ALA A 66 -13.97 -5.18 12.05
CA ALA A 66 -14.50 -6.53 12.22
C ALA A 66 -14.83 -6.77 13.70
N PRO A 67 -15.79 -7.66 14.03
CA PRO A 67 -16.21 -7.90 15.42
C PRO A 67 -15.04 -8.19 16.37
N TRP A 68 -14.09 -9.01 15.92
CA TRP A 68 -12.87 -9.33 16.67
C TRP A 68 -12.08 -8.10 17.12
N PHE A 69 -12.10 -7.01 16.34
CA PHE A 69 -11.37 -5.79 16.66
C PHE A 69 -11.99 -5.10 17.87
N ILE A 70 -13.32 -4.99 17.89
CA ILE A 70 -14.08 -4.36 18.97
C ILE A 70 -13.98 -5.21 20.25
N GLU A 71 -14.11 -6.53 20.12
CA GLU A 71 -13.96 -7.48 21.22
C GLU A 71 -12.56 -7.42 21.83
N THR A 72 -11.51 -7.38 21.00
CA THR A 72 -10.12 -7.29 21.46
C THR A 72 -9.85 -5.96 22.14
N LEU A 73 -10.39 -4.84 21.63
CA LEU A 73 -10.30 -3.54 22.30
C LEU A 73 -10.96 -3.56 23.67
N ALA A 74 -12.17 -4.11 23.79
CA ALA A 74 -12.88 -4.22 25.06
C ALA A 74 -12.12 -5.10 26.07
N ALA A 75 -11.53 -6.21 25.61
CA ALA A 75 -10.77 -7.13 26.44
C ALA A 75 -9.42 -6.57 26.94
N LEU A 76 -8.90 -5.54 26.28
CA LEU A 76 -7.63 -4.89 26.62
C LEU A 76 -7.83 -3.56 27.36
N LYS A 77 -9.02 -2.96 27.28
CA LYS A 77 -9.38 -1.73 27.99
C LYS A 77 -9.19 -1.88 29.50
N GLY A 78 -8.39 -1.01 30.11
CA GLY A 78 -8.16 -1.00 31.56
C GLY A 78 -7.04 -1.93 32.07
N LYS A 79 -6.29 -2.58 31.17
CA LYS A 79 -5.08 -3.34 31.55
C LYS A 79 -3.85 -2.46 31.78
N GLY A 80 -3.90 -1.18 31.39
CA GLY A 80 -2.81 -0.22 31.60
C GLY A 80 -1.51 -0.57 30.88
N GLU A 81 -1.54 -1.52 29.93
CA GLU A 81 -0.38 -1.91 29.14
C GLU A 81 -0.33 -1.14 27.83
N SER A 82 0.86 -0.66 27.50
CA SER A 82 1.17 -0.11 26.19
C SER A 82 1.37 -1.26 25.19
N ILE A 83 0.53 -1.31 24.15
CA ILE A 83 0.44 -2.47 23.25
C ILE A 83 0.80 -2.05 21.82
N THR A 84 1.58 -2.87 21.11
CA THR A 84 1.86 -2.67 19.69
C THR A 84 0.74 -3.23 18.81
N VAL A 85 0.55 -2.71 17.60
CA VAL A 85 -0.43 -3.26 16.63
C VAL A 85 -0.22 -4.75 16.37
N ALA A 86 1.03 -5.22 16.33
CA ALA A 86 1.34 -6.64 16.18
C ALA A 86 0.88 -7.46 17.39
N ARG A 87 1.11 -6.98 18.61
CA ARG A 87 0.68 -7.64 19.85
C ARG A 87 -0.84 -7.61 20.00
N PHE A 88 -1.50 -6.54 19.57
CA PHE A 88 -2.96 -6.46 19.46
C PHE A 88 -3.52 -7.55 18.52
N LEU A 89 -2.90 -7.75 17.36
CA LEU A 89 -3.29 -8.82 16.43
C LEU A 89 -3.03 -10.22 17.00
N MET A 90 -1.97 -10.39 17.80
CA MET A 90 -1.73 -11.65 18.52
C MET A 90 -2.84 -11.93 19.56
N PHE A 91 -3.25 -10.93 20.34
CA PHE A 91 -4.39 -11.08 21.27
C PHE A 91 -5.71 -11.42 20.56
N ALA A 92 -5.89 -10.93 19.34
CA ALA A 92 -7.01 -11.29 18.49
C ALA A 92 -6.88 -12.67 17.80
N ASN A 93 -5.89 -13.49 18.16
CA ASN A 93 -5.57 -14.79 17.53
C ASN A 93 -5.35 -14.70 16.00
N ARG A 94 -4.88 -13.55 15.49
CA ARG A 94 -4.59 -13.33 14.06
C ARG A 94 -3.16 -13.72 13.71
N PHE A 95 -2.84 -15.00 13.89
CA PHE A 95 -1.55 -15.56 13.48
C PHE A 95 -1.70 -16.52 12.28
N PRO A 96 -0.82 -16.47 11.27
CA PRO A 96 0.29 -15.54 11.11
C PRO A 96 -0.17 -14.12 10.75
N VAL A 97 0.45 -13.12 11.37
CA VAL A 97 0.11 -11.70 11.15
C VAL A 97 0.55 -11.29 9.75
N LYS A 98 -0.40 -11.04 8.84
CA LYS A 98 -0.09 -10.53 7.50
C LYS A 98 0.11 -9.02 7.55
N ARG A 99 0.94 -8.50 6.63
CA ARG A 99 1.17 -7.05 6.47
C ARG A 99 -0.13 -6.27 6.27
N MET A 100 -1.11 -6.83 5.56
CA MET A 100 -2.41 -6.19 5.35
C MET A 100 -3.24 -6.11 6.64
N ASP A 101 -3.18 -7.12 7.50
CA ASP A 101 -3.87 -7.10 8.80
C ASP A 101 -3.30 -6.00 9.71
N GLN A 102 -1.97 -5.82 9.70
CA GLN A 102 -1.32 -4.71 10.42
C GLN A 102 -1.77 -3.35 9.90
N VAL A 103 -1.82 -3.16 8.58
CA VAL A 103 -2.26 -1.90 7.96
C VAL A 103 -3.71 -1.59 8.33
N ASN A 104 -4.60 -2.59 8.29
CA ASN A 104 -6.01 -2.42 8.62
C ASN A 104 -6.22 -2.14 10.12
N ALA A 105 -5.59 -2.91 11.01
CA ALA A 105 -5.69 -2.69 12.45
C ALA A 105 -5.12 -1.32 12.85
N ALA A 106 -3.95 -0.94 12.33
CA ALA A 106 -3.36 0.37 12.58
C ALA A 106 -4.25 1.52 12.06
N ARG A 107 -4.99 1.29 10.97
CA ARG A 107 -5.96 2.26 10.47
C ARG A 107 -7.16 2.38 11.43
N TRP A 108 -7.78 1.27 11.81
CA TRP A 108 -8.93 1.31 12.71
C TRP A 108 -8.60 1.90 14.08
N LEU A 109 -7.41 1.61 14.62
CA LEU A 109 -6.92 2.20 15.87
C LEU A 109 -6.71 3.72 15.76
N ARG A 110 -6.23 4.20 14.61
CA ARG A 110 -6.13 5.65 14.33
C ARG A 110 -7.50 6.29 14.19
N ASP A 111 -8.42 5.65 13.49
CA ASP A 111 -9.78 6.14 13.30
C ASP A 111 -10.54 6.22 14.65
N ALA A 112 -10.23 5.31 15.57
CA ALA A 112 -10.75 5.31 16.95
C ALA A 112 -9.98 6.24 17.92
N GLY A 113 -8.91 6.90 17.47
CA GLY A 113 -8.16 7.88 18.26
C GLY A 113 -7.10 7.31 19.21
N TYR A 114 -6.80 6.01 19.15
CA TYR A 114 -5.81 5.36 20.02
C TYR A 114 -4.36 5.59 19.58
N ILE A 115 -4.13 5.88 18.28
CA ILE A 115 -2.78 6.07 17.71
C ILE A 115 -2.76 7.37 16.89
N PRO A 116 -1.65 8.16 16.90
CA PRO A 116 -1.51 9.36 16.08
C PRO A 116 -1.49 9.09 14.56
N ARG A 117 -1.98 10.06 13.77
CA ARG A 117 -2.06 9.97 12.29
C ARG A 117 -0.70 10.00 11.59
N LYS A 118 0.30 10.66 12.18
CA LYS A 118 1.69 10.69 11.71
C LYS A 118 2.54 9.82 12.63
N THR A 119 3.11 8.74 12.10
CA THR A 119 4.53 8.36 12.28
C THR A 119 4.83 6.97 11.71
N GLY A 120 6.06 6.80 11.22
CA GLY A 120 6.68 5.50 10.99
C GLY A 120 7.32 4.98 12.27
N GLY A 121 7.33 3.66 12.45
CA GLY A 121 7.82 2.97 13.65
C GLY A 121 6.83 1.90 14.12
N ASN A 122 7.19 1.15 15.17
CA ASN A 122 6.26 0.26 15.85
C ASN A 122 5.19 1.12 16.55
N LEU A 123 3.95 1.05 16.07
CA LEU A 123 2.84 1.83 16.61
C LEU A 123 2.42 1.23 17.95
N VAL A 124 2.63 1.99 19.02
CA VAL A 124 2.27 1.66 20.40
C VAL A 124 1.08 2.55 20.81
N PHE A 125 0.12 1.99 21.54
CA PHE A 125 -1.04 2.70 22.08
C PHE A 125 -1.45 2.17 23.44
N ASP A 126 -2.09 3.05 24.20
CA ASP A 126 -2.66 2.76 25.51
C ASP A 126 -4.20 2.69 25.39
N LEU A 127 -4.83 1.76 26.13
CA LEU A 127 -6.27 1.44 26.06
C LEU A 127 -7.03 1.67 27.37
#